data_AF-A0A1H9JSH8-F1
#
_entry.id   AF-A0A1H9JSH8-F1
#
_cell.length_a   1.000
_cell.length_b   1.000
_cell.length_c   1.000
_cell.angle_alpha   90.00
_cell.angle_beta   90.00
_cell.angle_gamma   90.00
#
_symmetry.space_group_name_H-M   'P 1'
#
loop_
_entity.id
_entity.type
_entity.pdbx_description
1 polymer ?
#
loop_
_entity_poly.entity_id
_entity_poly.type
_entity_poly.pdbx_seq_one_letter_code
_entity_poly.pdbx_strand_id
1 'polypeptide(L)'
;MKAFKLENEPKIESGFKIPEHYFENFSEKLMHKLPENEPKVISLFQKNKKIFMMVAAVLIIALLVPVLYTSTVNVNSKEIDTATLESYLSYQSNINQYDLINGLETDEINNINTTIALEDATIEDILVSNANLEHLIME
;
A
#
# COMPACT_ATOMS: atom_id res chain seq x y z
N MET A 1 -75.75 -54.20 -65.86
CA MET A 1 -75.16 -53.39 -64.77
C MET A 1 -75.64 -51.95 -64.93
N LYS A 2 -76.10 -51.29 -63.86
CA LYS A 2 -76.54 -49.88 -63.93
C LYS A 2 -75.30 -48.98 -63.97
N ALA A 3 -75.32 -47.95 -64.83
CA ALA A 3 -74.24 -46.97 -64.93
C ALA A 3 -74.18 -46.11 -63.66
N PHE A 4 -73.02 -46.10 -63.00
CA PHE A 4 -72.75 -45.27 -61.83
C PHE A 4 -72.52 -43.83 -62.31
N LYS A 5 -73.42 -42.90 -61.97
CA LYS A 5 -73.32 -41.48 -62.37
C LYS A 5 -72.84 -40.66 -61.18
N LEU A 6 -71.56 -40.26 -61.18
CA LEU A 6 -70.91 -39.52 -60.09
C LEU A 6 -71.32 -38.03 -60.00
N GLU A 7 -72.07 -37.53 -60.98
CA GLU A 7 -72.32 -36.10 -61.18
C GLU A 7 -73.54 -35.53 -60.44
N ASN A 8 -74.35 -36.38 -59.79
CA ASN A 8 -75.61 -35.99 -59.13
C ASN A 8 -75.65 -36.25 -57.61
N GLU A 9 -74.52 -36.57 -56.98
CA GLU A 9 -74.46 -36.69 -55.51
C GLU A 9 -73.96 -35.38 -54.88
N PRO A 10 -74.53 -34.95 -53.74
CA PRO A 10 -74.03 -33.77 -53.04
C PRO A 10 -72.58 -34.02 -52.62
N LYS A 11 -71.66 -33.15 -53.07
CA LYS A 11 -70.26 -33.20 -52.65
C LYS A 11 -70.21 -33.20 -51.12
N ILE A 12 -69.63 -34.25 -50.55
CA ILE A 12 -69.38 -34.34 -49.12
C ILE A 12 -68.42 -33.20 -48.77
N GLU A 13 -68.91 -32.22 -48.01
CA GLU A 13 -68.05 -31.14 -47.56
C GLU A 13 -67.04 -31.69 -46.55
N SER A 14 -65.76 -31.38 -46.75
CA SER A 14 -64.71 -31.75 -45.81
C SER A 14 -65.05 -31.20 -44.43
N GLY A 15 -65.12 -32.08 -43.41
CA GLY A 15 -65.35 -31.69 -42.02
C GLY A 15 -64.22 -30.85 -41.41
N PHE A 16 -63.07 -30.79 -42.09
CA PHE A 16 -61.95 -29.94 -41.72
C PHE A 16 -61.98 -28.65 -42.53
N LYS A 17 -62.69 -27.65 -42.01
CA LYS A 17 -62.64 -26.27 -42.50
C LYS A 17 -61.71 -25.45 -41.59
N ILE A 18 -60.74 -24.77 -42.20
CA ILE A 18 -59.89 -23.83 -41.46
C ILE A 18 -60.70 -22.56 -41.13
N PRO A 19 -60.41 -21.92 -39.99
CA PRO A 19 -60.93 -20.59 -39.71
C PRO A 19 -60.45 -19.57 -40.75
N GLU A 20 -61.25 -18.53 -40.96
CA GLU A 20 -60.87 -17.41 -41.82
C GLU A 20 -59.56 -16.78 -41.34
N HIS A 21 -58.66 -16.47 -42.28
CA HIS A 21 -57.34 -15.87 -42.01
C HIS A 21 -56.46 -16.67 -41.03
N TYR A 22 -56.65 -17.99 -40.90
CA TYR A 22 -55.85 -18.83 -40.01
C TYR A 22 -54.35 -18.71 -40.30
N PHE A 23 -53.95 -18.85 -41.57
CA PHE A 23 -52.54 -18.80 -41.98
C PHE A 23 -51.99 -17.38 -42.01
N GLU A 24 -52.82 -16.38 -42.31
CA GLU A 24 -52.43 -14.96 -42.33
C GLU A 24 -52.05 -14.48 -40.92
N ASN A 25 -52.85 -14.83 -39.91
CA ASN A 25 -52.64 -14.40 -38.53
C ASN A 25 -51.80 -15.39 -37.69
N PHE A 26 -51.34 -16.50 -38.29
CA PHE A 26 -50.61 -17.53 -37.56
C PHE A 26 -49.27 -17.01 -37.03
N SER A 27 -48.53 -16.28 -37.88
CA SER A 27 -47.19 -15.76 -37.53
C SER A 27 -47.25 -14.80 -36.33
N GLU A 28 -48.20 -13.86 -36.35
CA GLU A 28 -48.41 -12.89 -35.27
C GLU A 28 -48.83 -13.57 -33.97
N LYS A 29 -49.77 -14.51 -34.03
CA LYS A 29 -50.18 -15.31 -32.86
C LYS A 29 -49.05 -16.16 -32.29
N LEU A 30 -48.15 -16.65 -33.15
CA LEU A 30 -46.98 -17.41 -32.72
C LEU A 30 -46.01 -16.47 -31.99
N MET A 31 -45.67 -15.33 -32.58
CA MET A 31 -44.79 -14.33 -31.96
C MET A 31 -45.30 -13.84 -30.60
N HIS A 32 -46.60 -13.59 -30.45
CA HIS A 32 -47.18 -13.22 -29.16
C HIS A 32 -47.20 -14.33 -28.11
N LYS A 33 -47.13 -15.60 -28.53
CA LYS A 33 -47.05 -16.75 -27.61
C LYS A 33 -45.63 -17.11 -27.24
N LEU A 34 -44.62 -16.64 -27.97
CA LEU A 34 -43.24 -16.82 -27.59
C LEU A 34 -42.94 -15.94 -26.37
N PRO A 35 -42.22 -16.46 -25.36
CA PRO A 35 -41.76 -15.63 -24.26
C PRO A 35 -40.81 -14.55 -24.81
N GLU A 36 -41.10 -13.29 -24.51
CA GLU A 36 -40.16 -12.19 -24.74
C GLU A 36 -38.90 -12.46 -23.91
N ASN A 37 -37.84 -12.89 -24.60
CA ASN A 37 -36.51 -13.04 -24.01
C ASN A 37 -35.84 -11.67 -23.91
N GLU A 38 -36.41 -10.79 -23.10
CA GLU A 38 -35.70 -9.58 -22.71
C GLU A 38 -34.52 -10.00 -21.83
N PRO A 39 -33.27 -9.60 -22.17
CA PRO A 39 -32.15 -9.86 -21.29
C PRO A 39 -32.42 -9.18 -19.95
N LYS A 40 -32.37 -9.97 -18.87
CA LYS A 40 -32.57 -9.47 -17.50
C LYS A 40 -31.44 -8.52 -17.13
N VAL A 41 -31.56 -7.25 -17.50
CA VAL A 41 -30.60 -6.20 -17.14
C VAL A 41 -30.73 -5.90 -15.65
N ILE A 42 -29.71 -6.26 -14.88
CA ILE A 42 -29.61 -5.85 -13.48
C ILE A 42 -28.75 -4.58 -13.40
N SER A 43 -29.29 -3.53 -12.78
CA SER A 43 -28.51 -2.35 -12.49
C SER A 43 -27.45 -2.67 -11.43
N LEU A 44 -26.17 -2.73 -11.85
CA LEU A 44 -25.03 -3.06 -11.00
C LEU A 44 -24.85 -2.07 -9.83
N PHE A 45 -25.16 -0.80 -10.05
CA PHE A 45 -24.93 0.27 -9.06
C PHE A 45 -26.13 0.58 -8.15
N GLN A 46 -27.35 0.18 -8.54
CA GLN A 46 -28.55 0.52 -7.76
C GLN A 46 -28.75 -0.40 -6.55
N LYS A 47 -28.40 -1.68 -6.65
CA LYS A 47 -28.68 -2.66 -5.59
C LYS A 47 -27.67 -2.65 -4.45
N ASN A 48 -26.43 -2.23 -4.72
CA ASN A 48 -25.30 -2.48 -3.82
C ASN A 48 -24.66 -1.20 -3.26
N LYS A 49 -25.39 -0.08 -3.20
CA LYS A 49 -24.84 1.20 -2.70
C LYS A 49 -24.18 1.10 -1.32
N LYS A 50 -24.74 0.28 -0.41
CA LYS A 50 -24.15 0.06 0.92
C LYS A 50 -22.82 -0.69 0.86
N ILE A 51 -22.68 -1.66 -0.04
CA ILE A 51 -21.43 -2.41 -0.24
C ILE A 51 -20.37 -1.49 -0.85
N PHE A 52 -20.74 -0.66 -1.83
CA PHE A 52 -19.83 0.36 -2.37
C PHE A 52 -19.38 1.36 -1.30
N MET A 53 -20.29 1.82 -0.43
CA MET A 53 -19.92 2.69 0.69
C MET A 53 -19.01 2.00 1.70
N MET A 54 -19.22 0.71 1.99
CA MET A 54 -18.36 -0.06 2.89
C MET A 54 -16.95 -0.22 2.30
N VAL A 55 -16.84 -0.57 1.02
CA VAL A 55 -15.56 -0.68 0.30
C VAL A 55 -14.83 0.68 0.28
N ALA A 56 -15.56 1.77 0.00
CA ALA A 56 -14.99 3.11 0.01
C ALA A 56 -14.46 3.51 1.40
N ALA A 57 -15.20 3.20 2.47
CA ALA A 57 -14.77 3.47 3.84
C ALA A 57 -13.50 2.69 4.22
N VAL A 58 -13.44 1.41 3.86
CA VAL A 58 -12.25 0.56 4.10
C VAL A 58 -11.04 1.10 3.33
N LEU A 59 -11.22 1.54 2.08
CA LEU A 59 -10.15 2.11 1.26
C LEU A 59 -9.62 3.42 1.86
N ILE A 60 -10.51 4.31 2.29
CA ILE A 60 -10.13 5.57 2.96
C ILE A 60 -9.31 5.29 4.22
N ILE A 61 -9.76 4.33 5.06
CA ILE A 61 -9.02 3.94 6.26
C ILE A 61 -7.65 3.35 5.88
N ALA A 62 -7.59 2.43 4.91
CA ALA A 62 -6.35 1.81 4.46
C ALA A 62 -5.34 2.84 3.90
N LEU A 63 -5.82 3.89 3.25
CA LEU A 63 -4.98 4.97 2.73
C LEU A 63 -4.51 5.93 3.83
N LEU A 64 -5.34 6.16 4.87
CA LEU A 64 -4.99 7.00 6.01
C LEU A 64 -4.03 6.32 7.01
N VAL A 65 -4.04 5.00 7.12
CA VAL A 65 -3.20 4.25 8.07
C VAL A 65 -1.69 4.56 7.91
N PRO A 66 -1.09 4.54 6.70
CA PRO A 66 0.31 4.91 6.51
C PRO A 66 0.62 6.36 6.93
N VAL A 67 -0.30 7.30 6.68
CA VAL A 67 -0.13 8.72 6.99
C VAL A 67 -0.06 8.98 8.50
N LEU A 68 -0.89 8.27 9.27
CA LEU A 68 -0.88 8.35 10.73
C LEU A 68 0.32 7.61 11.32
N TYR A 69 0.73 6.48 10.72
CA TYR A 69 1.89 5.72 11.16
C TYR A 69 3.20 6.49 10.93
N THR A 70 3.42 7.10 9.76
CA THR A 70 4.63 7.90 9.51
C THR A 70 4.69 9.16 10.38
N SER A 71 3.55 9.73 10.78
CA SER A 71 3.52 10.91 11.66
C SER A 71 3.81 10.59 13.13
N THR A 72 3.55 9.35 13.58
CA THR A 72 3.76 8.92 14.98
C THR A 72 5.03 8.09 15.19
N VAL A 73 5.54 7.44 14.13
CA VAL A 73 6.78 6.65 14.15
C VAL A 73 8.02 7.47 13.80
N ASN A 74 7.86 8.68 13.24
CA ASN A 74 8.95 9.66 13.13
C ASN A 74 9.16 10.46 14.43
N VAL A 75 8.93 9.82 15.57
CA VAL A 75 9.59 10.16 16.84
C VAL A 75 10.84 9.28 16.93
N ASN A 76 11.60 9.17 15.83
CA ASN A 76 13.02 8.92 15.97
C ASN A 76 13.56 10.22 16.56
N SER A 77 14.01 10.18 17.81
CA SER A 77 15.00 11.12 18.28
C SER A 77 16.02 11.25 17.15
N LYS A 78 16.20 12.46 16.62
CA LYS A 78 17.31 12.74 15.72
C LYS A 78 18.58 12.70 16.57
N GLU A 79 18.91 11.51 17.07
CA GLU A 79 20.23 11.23 17.60
C GLU A 79 21.17 11.44 16.43
N ILE A 80 22.06 12.41 16.60
CA ILE A 80 23.05 12.75 15.59
C ILE A 80 23.91 11.50 15.42
N ASP A 81 23.99 11.03 14.19
CA ASP A 81 24.83 9.88 13.87
C ASP A 81 26.29 10.15 14.27
N THR A 82 26.94 9.14 14.85
CA THR A 82 28.32 9.23 15.38
C THR A 82 29.31 9.74 14.34
N ALA A 83 29.24 9.24 13.09
CA ALA A 83 30.13 9.67 12.03
C ALA A 83 29.89 11.13 11.62
N THR A 84 28.64 11.60 11.73
CA THR A 84 28.29 13.01 11.50
C THR A 84 28.85 13.90 12.61
N LEU A 85 28.78 13.44 13.87
CA LEU A 85 29.30 14.15 15.03
C LEU A 85 30.84 14.23 15.01
N GLU A 86 31.53 13.14 14.67
CA GLU A 86 32.98 13.12 14.50
C GLU A 86 33.45 14.08 13.40
N SER A 87 32.75 14.06 12.27
CA SER A 87 33.02 14.98 11.15
C SER A 87 32.86 16.43 11.60
N TYR A 88 31.77 16.74 12.31
CA TYR A 88 31.53 18.07 12.87
C TYR A 88 32.67 18.51 13.80
N LEU A 89 33.04 17.68 14.79
CA LEU A 89 34.12 17.99 15.74
C LEU A 89 35.48 18.16 15.04
N SER A 90 35.76 17.37 14.01
CA SER A 90 37.03 17.41 13.28
C SER A 90 37.19 18.66 12.41
N TYR A 91 36.10 19.16 11.82
CA TYR A 91 36.13 20.36 10.97
C TYR A 91 35.89 21.66 11.74
N GLN A 92 35.42 21.57 12.98
CA GLN A 92 35.10 22.72 13.80
C GLN A 92 36.38 23.33 14.41
N SER A 93 36.84 24.45 13.85
CA SER A 93 38.12 25.09 14.23
C SER A 93 38.10 25.95 15.49
N ASN A 94 36.93 26.14 16.11
CA ASN A 94 36.77 27.01 17.28
C ASN A 94 36.71 26.25 18.61
N ILE A 95 36.74 24.91 18.60
CA ILE A 95 36.80 24.07 19.79
C ILE A 95 38.26 23.64 19.95
N ASN A 96 38.88 23.95 21.08
CA ASN A 96 40.22 23.50 21.40
C ASN A 96 40.19 22.22 22.26
N GLN A 97 41.34 21.55 22.40
CA GLN A 97 41.44 20.32 23.19
C GLN A 97 41.06 20.53 24.67
N TYR A 98 41.36 21.69 25.25
CA TYR A 98 41.02 22.01 26.64
C TYR A 98 39.50 22.21 26.82
N ASP A 99 38.80 22.76 25.84
CA ASP A 99 37.34 22.89 25.86
C ASP A 99 36.66 21.53 25.90
N LEU A 100 37.21 20.54 25.17
CA LEU A 100 36.74 19.16 25.19
C LEU A 100 36.99 18.52 26.56
N ILE A 101 38.18 18.71 27.13
CA ILE A 101 38.55 18.18 28.46
C ILE A 101 37.64 18.75 29.54
N ASN A 102 37.33 20.05 29.49
CA ASN A 102 36.42 20.71 30.43
C ASN A 102 34.98 20.20 30.33
N GLY A 103 34.60 19.63 29.17
CA GLY A 103 33.29 19.04 28.94
C GLY A 103 33.15 17.60 29.44
N LEU A 104 34.25 16.95 29.82
CA LEU A 104 34.22 15.58 30.35
C LEU A 104 34.01 15.59 31.86
N GLU A 105 33.12 14.74 32.36
CA GLU A 105 32.98 14.53 33.79
C GLU A 105 34.12 13.68 34.35
N THR A 106 34.43 13.85 35.64
CA THR A 106 35.51 13.11 36.31
C THR A 106 35.37 11.60 36.18
N ASP A 107 34.13 11.11 36.17
CA ASP A 107 33.82 9.69 36.06
C ASP A 107 34.06 9.17 34.63
N GLU A 108 33.84 10.01 33.62
CA GLU A 108 34.14 9.68 32.21
C GLU A 108 35.65 9.61 31.98
N ILE A 109 36.41 10.55 32.54
CA ILE A 109 37.88 10.56 32.49
C ILE A 109 38.45 9.29 33.14
N ASN A 110 37.89 8.87 34.28
CA ASN A 110 38.29 7.63 34.94
C ASN A 110 38.01 6.37 34.10
N ASN A 111 36.99 6.40 33.25
CA ASN A 111 36.69 5.30 32.32
C ASN A 111 37.59 5.31 31.06
N ILE A 112 38.19 6.46 30.72
CA ILE A 112 39.19 6.57 29.63
C ILE A 112 40.54 5.97 30.07
N ASN A 113 40.81 5.86 31.37
CA ASN A 113 42.02 5.23 31.92
C ASN A 113 42.14 3.77 31.49
N THR A 114 42.62 3.59 30.28
CA THR A 114 43.11 2.33 29.76
C THR A 114 44.40 2.05 30.51
N THR A 115 44.53 0.84 31.04
CA THR A 115 45.81 0.32 31.55
C THR A 115 46.77 0.17 30.37
N ILE A 116 47.28 1.28 29.86
CA ILE A 116 48.39 1.29 28.93
C ILE A 116 49.59 0.88 29.77
N ALA A 117 50.08 -0.34 29.58
CA ALA A 117 51.36 -0.77 30.12
C ALA A 117 52.45 0.02 29.38
N LEU A 118 52.73 1.23 29.86
CA LEU A 118 53.81 2.07 29.38
C LEU A 118 55.12 1.49 29.93
N GLU A 119 56.05 1.18 29.04
CA GLU A 119 57.39 0.74 29.43
C GLU A 119 58.20 1.96 29.90
N ASP A 120 58.99 1.82 30.96
CA ASP A 120 59.74 2.94 31.56
C ASP A 120 60.58 3.72 30.53
N ALA A 121 61.14 3.03 29.53
CA ALA A 121 61.88 3.64 28.44
C ALA A 121 61.03 4.59 27.56
N THR A 122 59.75 4.27 27.38
CA THR A 122 58.81 5.14 26.63
C THR A 122 58.44 6.38 27.43
N ILE A 123 58.35 6.25 28.76
CA ILE A 123 58.09 7.39 29.64
C ILE A 123 59.29 8.33 29.63
N GLU A 124 60.51 7.80 29.74
CA GLU A 124 61.75 8.60 29.68
C GLU A 124 61.86 9.36 28.36
N ASP A 125 61.59 8.71 27.22
CA ASP A 125 61.63 9.35 25.90
C ASP A 125 60.60 10.48 25.76
N ILE A 126 59.36 10.27 26.22
CA ILE A 126 58.30 11.31 26.18
C ILE A 126 58.67 12.50 27.07
N LEU A 127 59.21 12.24 28.27
CA LEU A 127 59.62 13.30 29.22
C LEU A 127 60.81 14.11 28.69
N VAL A 128 61.77 13.47 28.01
CA VAL A 128 62.95 14.13 27.44
C VAL A 128 62.60 14.88 26.15
N SER A 129 61.70 14.33 25.33
CA SER A 129 61.33 14.91 24.03
C SER A 129 60.36 16.08 24.17
N ASN A 130 59.54 16.11 25.22
CA ASN A 130 58.55 17.16 25.42
C ASN A 130 59.11 18.36 26.20
N ALA A 131 59.72 19.30 25.48
CA ALA A 131 60.29 20.52 26.03
C ALA A 131 59.30 21.43 26.78
N ASN A 132 57.98 21.22 26.61
CA ASN A 132 56.95 22.00 27.31
C ASN A 132 56.49 21.36 28.63
N LEU A 133 56.98 20.17 28.97
CA LEU A 133 56.58 19.47 30.19
C LEU A 133 56.97 20.25 31.45
N GLU A 134 58.13 20.91 31.42
CA GLU A 134 58.58 21.76 32.53
C GLU A 134 57.67 22.98 32.73
N HIS A 135 57.03 23.46 31.67
CA HIS A 135 56.01 24.52 31.79
C HIS A 135 54.74 24.01 32.48
N LEU A 136 54.30 22.79 32.19
CA LEU A 136 53.08 22.19 32.76
C LEU A 136 53.23 21.80 34.23
N ILE A 137 54.45 21.58 34.72
CA ILE A 137 54.72 21.29 36.15
C ILE A 137 54.75 22.58 36.98
N MET A 138 55.03 23.72 36.36
CA MET A 138 55.21 25.00 37.03
C MET A 138 53.94 25.87 37.07
N GLU A 139 52.88 25.46 36.37
CA GLU A 139 51.52 26.03 36.46
C GLU A 139 50.68 25.27 37.49
#